data_AF-A0A0T7A4P6-F1
#
_entry.id   AF-A0A0T7A4P6-F1
#
_cell.length_a   1.000
_cell.length_b   1.000
_cell.length_c   1.000
_cell.angle_alpha   90.00
_cell.angle_beta   90.00
_cell.angle_gamma   90.00
#
_symmetry.space_group_name_H-M   'P 1'
#
loop_
_entity.id
_entity.type
_entity.pdbx_description
1 polymer ?
#
loop_
_entity_poly.entity_id
_entity_poly.type
_entity_poly.pdbx_seq_one_letter_code
_entity_poly.pdbx_strand_id
1 'polypeptide(L)'
;MTAEDMSPKFLTLQPGGAIGEFALNQEIAAALTRLPDDPSLYFDFGEEHLLIPLEQLVNARARERGIVNANRHMLAAANGRQEKRKPLTVRALGKELWLVVDGNSTLLNARHSNWRALPCSAG
;
A
#
# COMPACT_ATOMS: atom_id res chain seq x y z
N MET A 1 18.44 26.56 -4.63
CA MET A 1 17.55 25.54 -4.03
C MET A 1 18.14 24.19 -4.35
N THR A 2 18.73 23.53 -3.37
CA THR A 2 19.23 22.15 -3.50
C THR A 2 18.05 21.19 -3.60
N ALA A 3 18.17 20.17 -4.45
CA ALA A 3 17.20 19.09 -4.50
C ALA A 3 17.40 18.17 -3.30
N GLU A 4 16.85 18.57 -2.15
CA GLU A 4 16.75 17.74 -0.96
C GLU A 4 15.74 16.61 -1.22
N ASP A 5 16.28 15.51 -1.75
CA ASP A 5 15.79 14.13 -1.66
C ASP A 5 14.28 13.98 -1.44
N MET A 6 13.51 14.29 -2.49
CA MET A 6 12.05 14.13 -2.58
C MET A 6 11.63 12.65 -2.67
N SER A 7 12.29 11.79 -1.91
CA SER A 7 11.85 10.43 -1.62
C SER A 7 10.48 10.52 -0.90
N PRO A 8 9.39 9.97 -1.46
CA PRO A 8 8.06 10.13 -0.87
C PRO A 8 8.02 9.51 0.53
N LYS A 9 7.75 10.37 1.53
CA LYS A 9 7.68 10.01 2.95
C LYS A 9 6.36 9.32 3.24
N PHE A 10 6.41 8.05 3.66
CA PHE A 10 5.23 7.22 3.85
C PHE A 10 4.95 6.93 5.32
N LEU A 11 3.70 7.02 5.77
CA LEU A 11 3.36 6.80 7.18
C LEU A 11 3.45 5.32 7.59
N THR A 12 4.12 5.06 8.71
CA THR A 12 4.22 3.75 9.37
C THR A 12 3.93 3.87 10.86
N LEU A 13 3.43 2.79 11.45
CA LEU A 13 3.36 2.61 12.89
C LEU A 13 4.72 2.12 13.41
N GLN A 14 5.28 2.81 14.40
CA GLN A 14 6.53 2.46 15.06
C GLN A 14 6.31 1.56 16.29
N PRO A 15 7.34 0.85 16.78
CA PRO A 15 7.31 0.23 18.10
C PRO A 15 6.93 1.26 19.17
N GLY A 16 5.93 0.96 20.00
CA GLY A 16 5.34 1.91 20.96
C GLY A 16 4.12 2.68 20.45
N GLY A 17 3.72 2.51 19.19
CA GLY A 17 2.45 3.05 18.65
C GLY A 17 2.51 4.48 18.13
N ALA A 18 3.70 5.11 18.11
CA ALA A 18 3.89 6.38 17.43
C ALA A 18 3.75 6.22 15.90
N ILE A 19 3.27 7.26 15.22
CA ILE A 19 3.27 7.34 13.75
C ILE A 19 4.57 8.03 13.33
N GLY A 20 5.31 7.41 12.41
CA GLY A 20 6.53 7.98 11.83
C GLY A 20 6.59 7.76 10.33
N GLU A 21 7.72 8.15 9.73
CA GLU A 21 7.97 7.99 8.31
C GLU A 21 8.71 6.67 8.01
N PHE A 22 8.51 6.13 6.81
CA PHE A 22 9.15 4.94 6.27
C PHE A 22 9.59 5.20 4.82
N ALA A 23 10.79 4.73 4.49
CA ALA A 23 11.27 4.59 3.12
C ALA A 23 11.47 3.10 2.80
N LEU A 24 11.07 2.68 1.61
CA LEU A 24 11.26 1.30 1.17
C LEU A 24 12.74 1.05 0.87
N ASN A 25 13.28 -0.08 1.34
CA ASN A 25 14.66 -0.52 1.02
C ASN A 25 14.88 -0.51 -0.50
N GLN A 26 15.99 0.10 -0.94
CA GLN A 26 16.34 0.29 -2.35
C GLN A 26 16.46 -1.04 -3.12
N GLU A 27 17.02 -2.08 -2.52
CA GLU A 27 17.15 -3.42 -3.13
C GLU A 27 15.78 -4.04 -3.39
N ILE A 28 14.86 -3.91 -2.41
CA ILE A 28 13.47 -4.36 -2.58
C ILE A 28 12.82 -3.54 -3.69
N ALA A 29 12.94 -2.21 -3.65
CA ALA A 29 12.34 -1.31 -4.62
C ALA A 29 12.81 -1.60 -6.06
N ALA A 30 14.08 -1.96 -6.25
CA ALA A 30 14.63 -2.37 -7.55
C ALA A 30 14.06 -3.73 -8.05
N ALA A 31 13.59 -4.58 -7.14
CA ALA A 31 12.96 -5.88 -7.45
C ALA A 31 11.43 -5.82 -7.66
N LEU A 32 10.80 -4.64 -7.54
CA LEU A 32 9.35 -4.46 -7.75
C LEU A 32 9.06 -3.96 -9.17
N THR A 33 8.06 -4.57 -9.81
CA THR A 33 7.46 -4.01 -11.03
C THR A 33 6.59 -2.81 -10.65
N ARG A 34 6.73 -1.69 -11.37
CA ARG A 34 5.80 -0.54 -11.26
C ARG A 34 4.42 -0.95 -11.79
N LEU A 35 3.40 -0.78 -10.95
CA LEU A 35 2.02 -1.16 -11.25
C LEU A 35 1.20 0.08 -11.67
N PRO A 36 0.41 0.06 -12.77
CA PRO A 36 -0.52 1.14 -13.08
C PRO A 36 -1.45 1.54 -11.91
N ASP A 37 -1.68 2.85 -11.71
CA ASP A 37 -2.65 3.45 -10.75
C ASP A 37 -4.09 3.25 -11.27
N ASP A 38 -4.49 1.99 -11.38
CA ASP A 38 -5.85 1.57 -11.68
C ASP A 38 -6.23 0.41 -10.73
N PRO A 39 -6.82 0.70 -9.56
CA PRO A 39 -7.24 -0.32 -8.62
C PRO A 39 -8.17 -1.38 -9.22
N SER A 40 -8.92 -1.08 -10.29
CA SER A 40 -9.83 -2.04 -10.92
C SER A 40 -9.12 -3.24 -11.55
N LEU A 41 -7.82 -3.13 -11.87
CA LEU A 41 -7.01 -4.24 -12.37
C LEU A 41 -6.69 -5.28 -11.28
N TYR A 42 -6.70 -4.87 -10.01
CA TYR A 42 -6.15 -5.66 -8.89
C TYR A 42 -7.21 -6.06 -7.86
N PHE A 43 -8.24 -5.23 -7.69
CA PHE A 43 -9.22 -5.37 -6.63
C PHE A 43 -10.59 -5.81 -7.16
N ASP A 44 -11.25 -6.66 -6.38
CA ASP A 44 -12.68 -6.89 -6.51
C ASP A 44 -13.42 -5.83 -5.70
N PHE A 45 -14.42 -5.20 -6.34
CA PHE A 45 -15.26 -4.16 -5.78
C PHE A 45 -16.64 -4.69 -5.33
N GLY A 46 -16.84 -6.01 -5.32
CA GLY A 46 -18.07 -6.66 -4.86
C GLY A 46 -18.37 -6.49 -3.36
N GLU A 47 -17.43 -5.97 -2.57
CA GLU A 47 -17.61 -5.63 -1.15
C GLU A 47 -17.63 -4.11 -0.94
N GLU A 48 -18.32 -3.65 0.12
CA GLU A 48 -18.35 -2.23 0.50
C GLU A 48 -16.94 -1.71 0.82
N HIS A 49 -16.57 -0.59 0.20
CA HIS A 49 -15.24 -0.02 0.31
C HIS A 49 -15.24 1.50 0.10
N LEU A 50 -14.21 2.15 0.62
CA LEU A 50 -13.89 3.55 0.39
C LEU A 50 -12.52 3.65 -0.28
N LEU A 51 -12.35 4.57 -1.24
CA LEU A 51 -11.04 4.91 -1.79
C LEU A 51 -10.34 5.87 -0.82
N ILE A 52 -9.35 5.38 -0.07
CA ILE A 52 -8.59 6.17 0.91
C ILE A 52 -7.26 6.63 0.28
N PRO A 53 -6.94 7.94 0.30
CA PRO A 53 -5.64 8.47 -0.14
C PRO A 53 -4.43 7.81 0.54
N LEU A 54 -3.35 7.58 -0.20
CA LEU A 54 -2.15 6.90 0.31
C LEU A 54 -1.42 7.63 1.46
N GLU A 55 -1.63 8.94 1.56
CA GLU A 55 -1.17 9.84 2.62
C GLU A 55 -1.94 9.66 3.94
N GLN A 56 -3.20 9.22 3.89
CA GLN A 56 -4.02 8.92 5.07
C GLN A 56 -3.80 7.49 5.60
N LEU A 57 -3.24 6.60 4.79
CA LEU A 57 -2.99 5.21 5.17
C LEU A 57 -1.68 5.06 5.96
N VAL A 58 -1.70 4.27 7.04
CA VAL A 58 -0.54 3.98 7.89
C VAL A 58 -0.22 2.50 7.79
N ASN A 59 1.01 2.16 7.40
CA ASN A 59 1.48 0.78 7.42
C ASN A 59 1.67 0.30 8.87
N ALA A 60 1.06 -0.81 9.24
CA ALA A 60 1.31 -1.46 10.54
C ALA A 60 2.60 -2.31 10.53
N ARG A 61 3.06 -2.77 9.35
CA ARG A 61 4.25 -3.63 9.19
C ARG A 61 4.79 -3.61 7.76
N ALA A 62 6.10 -3.71 7.62
CA ALA A 62 6.78 -4.05 6.36
C ALA A 62 7.40 -5.46 6.48
N ARG A 63 7.24 -6.30 5.46
CA ARG A 63 7.84 -7.65 5.40
C ARG A 63 8.33 -7.91 3.98
N GLU A 64 9.64 -7.91 3.78
CA GLU A 64 10.30 -7.86 2.47
C GLU A 64 9.78 -8.92 1.48
N ARG A 65 9.86 -10.20 1.85
CA ARG A 65 9.31 -11.33 1.06
C ARG A 65 7.82 -11.16 0.76
N GLY A 66 7.05 -10.58 1.68
CA GLY A 66 5.64 -10.31 1.52
C GLY A 66 5.34 -9.18 0.53
N ILE A 67 6.24 -8.20 0.39
CA ILE A 67 6.13 -7.08 -0.57
C ILE A 67 6.39 -7.60 -1.99
N VAL A 68 7.46 -8.37 -2.17
CA VAL A 68 7.81 -8.98 -3.47
C VAL A 68 6.72 -9.96 -3.94
N ASN A 69 6.22 -10.83 -3.05
CA ASN A 69 5.15 -11.76 -3.42
C ASN A 69 3.84 -11.03 -3.76
N ALA A 70 3.49 -9.98 -3.01
CA ALA A 70 2.32 -9.16 -3.33
C ALA A 70 2.43 -8.47 -4.69
N ASN A 71 3.62 -7.96 -5.07
CA ASN A 71 3.86 -7.37 -6.39
C ASN A 71 3.56 -8.37 -7.51
N ARG A 72 4.08 -9.60 -7.39
CA ARG A 72 3.88 -10.69 -8.36
C ARG A 72 2.41 -11.08 -8.48
N HIS A 73 1.69 -11.21 -7.36
CA HIS A 73 0.26 -11.52 -7.36
C HIS A 73 -0.59 -10.39 -7.96
N MET A 74 -0.26 -9.13 -7.65
CA MET A 74 -0.92 -7.96 -8.26
C MET A 74 -0.69 -7.93 -9.78
N LEU A 75 0.54 -8.13 -10.24
CA LEU A 75 0.85 -8.23 -11.66
C LEU A 75 0.12 -9.40 -12.34
N ALA A 76 0.00 -10.56 -11.66
CA ALA A 76 -0.77 -11.69 -12.17
C ALA A 76 -2.27 -11.37 -12.30
N ALA A 77 -2.86 -10.70 -11.30
CA ALA A 77 -4.26 -10.27 -11.31
C ALA A 77 -4.57 -9.27 -12.44
N ALA A 78 -3.71 -8.26 -12.62
CA ALA A 78 -3.85 -7.28 -13.71
C ALA A 78 -3.77 -7.93 -15.11
N ASN A 79 -3.09 -9.07 -15.23
CA ASN A 79 -3.00 -9.85 -16.47
C ASN A 79 -4.07 -10.96 -16.56
N GLY A 80 -5.06 -11.01 -15.65
CA GLY A 80 -6.11 -12.04 -15.63
C GLY A 80 -5.62 -13.46 -15.30
N ARG A 81 -4.41 -13.61 -14.74
CA ARG A 81 -3.78 -14.91 -14.41
C ARG A 81 -3.96 -15.33 -12.95
N GLN A 82 -4.56 -14.48 -12.13
CA GLN A 82 -4.86 -14.71 -10.73
C GLN A 82 -6.13 -13.93 -10.37
N GLU A 83 -6.87 -14.41 -9.37
CA GLU A 83 -8.04 -13.70 -8.84
C GLU A 83 -7.67 -12.31 -8.32
N LYS A 84 -8.59 -11.36 -8.52
CA LYS A 84 -8.50 -10.04 -7.89
C LYS A 84 -8.70 -10.17 -6.39
N ARG A 85 -8.11 -9.25 -5.63
CA ARG A 85 -8.12 -9.29 -4.16
C ARG A 85 -9.25 -8.43 -3.58
N LYS A 86 -9.68 -8.77 -2.37
CA LYS A 86 -10.56 -7.89 -1.57
C LYS A 86 -9.88 -6.56 -1.22
N PRO A 87 -10.66 -5.50 -0.92
CA PRO A 87 -10.16 -4.23 -0.37
C PRO A 87 -9.22 -4.41 0.83
N LEU A 88 -8.38 -3.41 1.11
CA LEU A 88 -7.52 -3.39 2.30
C LEU A 88 -8.36 -3.26 3.57
N THR A 89 -8.17 -4.15 4.54
CA THR A 89 -8.81 -3.98 5.85
C THR A 89 -8.09 -2.89 6.64
N VAL A 90 -8.84 -1.86 7.07
CA VAL A 90 -8.34 -0.71 7.83
C VAL A 90 -9.08 -0.48 9.14
N ARG A 91 -8.40 0.18 10.08
CA ARG A 91 -8.97 0.67 11.34
C ARG A 91 -8.57 2.13 11.56
N ALA A 92 -9.52 2.98 11.92
CA ALA A 92 -9.25 4.38 12.20
C ALA A 92 -8.24 4.57 13.36
N LEU A 93 -7.35 5.56 13.22
CA LEU A 93 -6.46 6.06 14.27
C LEU A 93 -6.88 7.44 14.80
N GLY A 94 -7.93 8.03 14.21
CA GLY A 94 -8.29 9.44 14.40
C GLY A 94 -7.47 10.38 13.51
N LYS A 95 -7.83 11.67 13.49
CA LYS A 95 -7.20 12.70 12.62
C LYS A 95 -7.13 12.29 11.14
N GLU A 96 -8.19 11.65 10.64
CA GLU A 96 -8.30 11.14 9.25
C GLU A 96 -7.25 10.08 8.86
N LEU A 97 -6.50 9.53 9.81
CA LEU A 97 -5.52 8.47 9.58
C LEU A 97 -6.10 7.08 9.80
N TRP A 98 -5.66 6.13 8.98
CA TRP A 98 -6.19 4.76 8.92
C TRP A 98 -5.05 3.75 8.98
N LEU A 99 -5.02 2.91 10.02
CA LEU A 99 -4.08 1.81 10.14
C LEU A 99 -4.49 0.67 9.21
N VAL A 100 -3.63 0.30 8.27
CA VAL A 100 -3.80 -0.90 7.45
C VAL A 100 -3.50 -2.12 8.32
N VAL A 101 -4.55 -2.88 8.68
CA VAL A 101 -4.40 -4.11 9.48
C VAL A 101 -4.12 -5.32 8.58
N ASP A 102 -4.73 -5.39 7.39
CA ASP A 102 -4.33 -6.33 6.33
C ASP A 102 -4.16 -5.67 4.95
N GLY A 103 -3.31 -6.28 4.11
CA GLY A 103 -2.90 -5.71 2.82
C GLY A 103 -1.74 -4.70 2.92
N ASN A 104 -0.97 -4.74 4.02
CA ASN A 104 0.22 -3.90 4.23
C ASN A 104 1.23 -3.92 3.07
N SER A 105 1.53 -5.12 2.53
CA SER A 105 2.39 -5.28 1.36
C SER A 105 1.81 -4.63 0.10
N THR A 106 0.49 -4.59 -0.03
CA THR A 106 -0.24 -3.97 -1.15
C THR A 106 -0.06 -2.46 -1.11
N LEU A 107 -0.24 -1.85 0.07
CA LEU A 107 0.04 -0.43 0.28
C LEU A 107 1.47 -0.08 -0.09
N LEU A 108 2.46 -0.89 0.31
CA LEU A 108 3.86 -0.63 -0.05
C LEU A 108 4.13 -0.75 -1.57
N ASN A 109 3.37 -1.60 -2.29
CA ASN A 109 3.43 -1.73 -3.75
C ASN A 109 2.70 -0.64 -4.53
N ALA A 110 1.75 0.05 -3.88
CA ALA A 110 1.05 1.24 -4.38
C ALA A 110 1.77 2.55 -4.01
N ARG A 111 2.60 2.52 -2.96
CA ARG A 111 3.55 3.57 -2.54
C ARG A 111 4.80 3.61 -3.41
N HIS A 112 5.48 2.46 -3.58
CA HIS A 112 6.13 2.19 -4.86
C HIS A 112 5.05 2.25 -5.96
N SER A 113 5.34 2.52 -7.22
CA SER A 113 4.30 2.77 -8.25
C SER A 113 3.57 4.12 -8.18
N ASN A 114 3.59 4.84 -7.05
CA ASN A 114 3.07 6.22 -6.90
C ASN A 114 1.55 6.35 -7.17
N TRP A 115 0.74 5.45 -6.61
CA TRP A 115 -0.73 5.50 -6.70
C TRP A 115 -1.33 6.64 -5.89
N ARG A 116 -2.59 6.99 -6.16
CA ARG A 116 -3.30 8.05 -5.42
C ARG A 116 -4.09 7.53 -4.23
N ALA A 117 -4.85 6.46 -4.41
CA ALA A 117 -5.72 5.90 -3.37
C ALA A 117 -5.79 4.36 -3.46
N LEU A 118 -6.27 3.72 -2.39
CA LEU A 118 -6.58 2.28 -2.38
C LEU A 118 -8.00 2.03 -1.86
N PRO A 119 -8.72 1.03 -2.42
CA PRO A 119 -9.99 0.58 -1.85
C PRO A 119 -9.72 -0.09 -0.52
N CYS A 120 -10.42 0.39 0.51
CA CYS A 120 -10.29 -0.06 1.88
C CYS A 120 -11.67 -0.35 2.48
N SER A 121 -11.78 -1.38 3.31
CA SER A 121 -12.97 -1.72 4.08
C SER A 121 -12.68 -1.66 5.58
N ALA A 122 -13.70 -1.38 6.40
CA ALA A 122 -13.56 -1.42 7.85
C ALA A 122 -13.37 -2.87 8.35
N GLY A 123 -12.52 -3.05 9.37
CA GLY A 123 -12.33 -4.34 10.07
C GLY A 123 -12.43 -4.23 11.59
#